data_AF-A0A0P0RII0-F1
#
_entry.id   AF-A0A0P0RII0-F1
#
_cell.length_a   1.000
_cell.length_b   1.000
_cell.length_c   1.000
_cell.angle_alpha   90.00
_cell.angle_beta   90.00
_cell.angle_gamma   90.00
#
_symmetry.space_group_name_H-M   'P 1'
#
loop_
_entity.id
_entity.type
_entity.pdbx_description
1 polymer ?
#
loop_
_entity_poly.entity_id
_entity_poly.type
_entity_poly.pdbx_seq_one_letter_code
_entity_poly.pdbx_strand_id
1 'polypeptide(L)'
;MHTTSSHPDSGLLYKALFEALYLITEMDYTNGYVGLGNATVIPQVIVWAVGKRHPELIEEIQTSGDIDRFREVLGHYGALRVIAERLQRDACLSCCDAYGGSDDGSWHLTPEDHLHAVTHGDWRCTDPKAEKLLVQVLHALNTTFKFDTPDLDRHIETPWRPVVEANHAAFGLAGMQKSEHTKLPASALVHMNRQLLGCDDGDHSSFWATAYTSAIGKWLEQDLPDVADEIVKSGLTSGYFKCVSCYCSIMLSVEAVWQAMSYPIRMCLLKAETEGEALGVARTFVTACSKSQHEEEVLATLLWEMVKRRNHRKEPKNIFVSDASDPCIDAMRSRSEGKATGYLVDTESLPDDFRNLTDEKQALVVFVPDDLLENLEGLTRWDGLDCYFRKYGSDGRSVLSLAISRLFCCDHKALWPLMFEWRRRVPVVYIFDAKAAMALHKFNHFVDLLNVHKTSHRHRDTVVVTEVQCSTDAAAHVVLNGHEDSGRRLSVIPDISDLRSRMRTDTLSETFHRDHPQLEGRVSF
;
A
#
# COMPACT_ATOMS: atom_id res chain seq x y z
N MET A 1 41.48 6.79 -53.77
CA MET A 1 41.34 7.04 -52.31
C MET A 1 39.94 7.57 -52.06
N HIS A 2 38.98 6.67 -51.89
CA HIS A 2 37.66 7.00 -51.37
C HIS A 2 37.67 6.59 -49.90
N THR A 3 37.74 7.58 -49.01
CA THR A 3 37.44 7.39 -47.59
C THR A 3 35.94 7.18 -47.47
N THR A 4 35.51 5.93 -47.51
CA THR A 4 34.21 5.53 -46.96
C THR A 4 34.25 5.83 -45.47
N SER A 5 33.65 6.95 -45.05
CA SER A 5 33.36 7.18 -43.64
C SER A 5 32.30 6.16 -43.25
N SER A 6 32.74 5.06 -42.67
CA SER A 6 31.87 4.25 -41.82
C SER A 6 31.22 5.20 -40.82
N HIS A 7 29.90 5.17 -40.72
CA HIS A 7 29.17 5.69 -39.55
C HIS A 7 28.93 4.50 -38.59
N PRO A 8 29.92 4.04 -37.81
CA PRO A 8 29.71 3.05 -36.76
C PRO A 8 28.97 3.66 -35.56
N ASP A 9 28.99 4.98 -35.39
CA ASP A 9 28.47 5.67 -34.20
C ASP A 9 26.93 5.63 -34.08
N SER A 10 26.19 5.50 -35.20
CA SER A 10 24.72 5.51 -35.14
C SER A 10 24.12 4.21 -34.61
N GLY A 11 24.83 3.08 -34.72
CA GLY A 11 24.31 1.77 -34.32
C GLY A 11 24.29 1.58 -32.80
N LEU A 12 25.35 2.03 -32.12
CA LEU A 12 25.49 1.88 -30.67
C LEU A 12 24.52 2.79 -29.91
N LEU A 13 24.48 4.07 -30.26
CA LEU A 13 23.54 5.04 -29.68
C LEU A 13 22.07 4.65 -29.93
N TYR A 14 21.75 4.08 -31.10
CA TYR A 14 20.41 3.57 -31.39
C TYR A 14 20.02 2.44 -30.42
N LYS A 15 20.90 1.44 -30.23
CA LYS A 15 20.63 0.32 -29.30
C LYS A 15 20.46 0.81 -27.86
N ALA A 16 21.35 1.70 -27.41
CA ALA A 16 21.27 2.31 -26.08
C ALA A 16 19.95 3.03 -25.83
N LEU A 17 19.54 3.85 -26.80
CA LEU A 17 18.30 4.60 -26.74
C LEU A 17 17.08 3.69 -26.81
N PHE A 18 17.13 2.62 -27.61
CA PHE A 18 16.08 1.61 -27.64
C PHE A 18 15.87 0.98 -26.25
N GLU A 19 16.92 0.50 -25.59
CA GLU A 19 16.81 -0.09 -24.25
C GLU A 19 16.34 0.92 -23.20
N ALA A 20 16.80 2.17 -23.27
CA ALA A 20 16.36 3.22 -22.36
C ALA A 20 14.87 3.56 -22.54
N LEU A 21 14.41 3.72 -23.78
CA LEU A 21 13.01 4.03 -24.06
C LEU A 21 12.10 2.82 -23.81
N TYR A 22 12.60 1.59 -23.99
CA TYR A 22 11.91 0.37 -23.56
C TYR A 22 11.71 0.36 -22.05
N LEU A 23 12.78 0.59 -21.28
CA LEU A 23 12.72 0.72 -19.82
C LEU A 23 11.74 1.81 -19.37
N ILE A 24 11.75 3.00 -20.00
CA ILE A 24 10.82 4.07 -19.65
C ILE A 24 9.37 3.67 -19.97
N THR A 25 9.14 2.96 -21.06
CA THR A 25 7.80 2.45 -21.40
C THR A 25 7.32 1.44 -20.35
N GLU A 26 8.20 0.55 -19.85
CA GLU A 26 7.86 -0.32 -18.71
C GLU A 26 7.58 0.47 -17.42
N MET A 27 8.36 1.54 -17.17
CA MET A 27 8.14 2.42 -16.02
C MET A 27 6.73 3.05 -16.07
N ASP A 28 6.31 3.53 -17.24
CA ASP A 28 4.98 4.10 -17.45
C ASP A 28 3.87 3.08 -17.31
N TYR A 29 4.04 1.93 -17.95
CA TYR A 29 3.08 0.84 -17.85
C TYR A 29 2.85 0.43 -16.39
N THR A 30 3.94 0.21 -15.63
CA THR A 30 3.84 -0.20 -14.23
C THR A 30 3.21 0.86 -13.34
N ASN A 31 3.49 2.15 -13.55
CA ASN A 31 2.88 3.22 -12.77
C ASN A 31 1.42 3.48 -13.15
N GLY A 32 1.08 3.46 -14.44
CA GLY A 32 -0.29 3.65 -14.91
C GLY A 32 -1.22 2.53 -14.43
N TYR A 33 -0.72 1.29 -14.38
CA TYR A 33 -1.48 0.15 -13.85
C TYR A 33 -1.90 0.33 -12.39
N VAL A 34 -1.08 0.99 -11.57
CA VAL A 34 -1.38 1.28 -10.16
C VAL A 34 -1.92 2.70 -9.93
N GLY A 35 -2.32 3.41 -10.99
CA GLY A 35 -2.93 4.73 -10.92
C GLY A 35 -2.00 5.85 -10.44
N LEU A 36 -0.68 5.68 -10.59
CA LEU A 36 0.35 6.62 -10.12
C LEU A 36 0.74 7.70 -11.15
N GLY A 37 0.08 7.73 -12.30
CA GLY A 37 0.44 8.60 -13.42
C GLY A 37 1.75 8.20 -14.08
N ASN A 38 2.33 9.13 -14.85
CA ASN A 38 3.51 8.88 -15.66
C ASN A 38 4.82 8.91 -14.84
N ALA A 39 5.77 8.06 -15.21
CA ALA A 39 7.07 7.95 -14.53
C ALA A 39 7.94 9.21 -14.67
N THR A 40 8.82 9.48 -13.71
CA THR A 40 9.82 10.54 -13.85
C THR A 40 11.08 10.02 -14.53
N VAL A 41 11.48 10.69 -15.62
CA VAL A 41 12.66 10.33 -16.41
C VAL A 41 13.84 11.21 -16.01
N ILE A 42 14.84 10.61 -15.37
CA ILE A 42 16.09 11.28 -14.99
C ILE A 42 17.24 10.66 -15.80
N PRO A 43 17.84 11.38 -16.76
CA PRO A 43 18.81 10.78 -17.70
C PRO A 43 19.95 9.99 -17.03
N GLN A 44 20.52 10.50 -15.94
CA GLN A 44 21.61 9.82 -15.23
C GLN A 44 21.16 8.48 -14.63
N VAL A 45 19.93 8.43 -14.08
CA VAL A 45 19.33 7.21 -13.53
C VAL A 45 19.00 6.22 -14.65
N ILE A 46 18.45 6.69 -15.77
CA ILE A 46 18.11 5.81 -16.89
C ILE A 46 19.37 5.15 -17.46
N VAL A 47 20.44 5.92 -17.67
CA VAL A 47 21.74 5.38 -18.08
C VAL A 47 22.25 4.34 -17.08
N TRP A 48 22.17 4.62 -15.78
CA TRP A 48 22.54 3.67 -14.73
C TRP A 48 21.71 2.39 -14.76
N ALA A 49 20.39 2.49 -14.90
CA ALA A 49 19.49 1.35 -14.92
C ALA A 49 19.67 0.49 -16.18
N VAL A 50 19.90 1.12 -17.34
CA VAL A 50 20.32 0.40 -18.56
C VAL A 50 21.65 -0.32 -18.32
N GLY A 51 22.61 0.29 -17.64
CA GLY A 51 23.88 -0.35 -17.27
C GLY A 51 23.72 -1.55 -16.34
N LYS A 52 22.72 -1.54 -15.45
CA LYS A 52 22.40 -2.71 -14.62
C LYS A 52 21.75 -3.86 -15.41
N ARG A 53 21.03 -3.56 -16.49
CA ARG A 53 20.39 -4.58 -17.35
C ARG A 53 21.30 -5.08 -18.48
N HIS A 54 22.10 -4.18 -19.04
CA HIS A 54 22.97 -4.38 -20.20
C HIS A 54 24.34 -3.73 -19.95
N PRO A 55 25.17 -4.30 -19.06
CA PRO A 55 26.44 -3.70 -18.66
C PRO A 55 27.40 -3.50 -19.85
N GLU A 56 27.49 -4.48 -20.75
CA GLU A 56 28.34 -4.42 -21.95
C GLU A 56 27.99 -3.22 -22.85
N LEU A 57 26.69 -2.92 -22.99
CA LEU A 57 26.21 -1.82 -23.84
C LEU A 57 26.64 -0.46 -23.29
N ILE A 58 26.57 -0.25 -21.97
CA ILE A 58 27.01 1.01 -21.35
C ILE A 58 28.53 1.13 -21.36
N GLU A 59 29.27 0.03 -21.16
CA GLU A 59 30.74 0.03 -21.25
C GLU A 59 31.21 0.41 -22.67
N GLU A 60 30.55 -0.10 -23.71
CA GLU A 60 30.83 0.27 -25.11
C GLU A 60 30.59 1.77 -25.36
N ILE A 61 29.46 2.32 -24.89
CA ILE A 61 29.13 3.76 -25.05
C ILE A 61 30.10 4.66 -24.29
N GLN A 62 30.55 4.23 -23.12
CA GLN A 62 31.55 4.95 -22.35
C GLN A 62 32.90 4.95 -23.08
N THR A 63 33.29 3.79 -23.63
CA THR A 63 34.54 3.64 -24.38
C THR A 63 34.53 4.43 -25.69
N SER A 64 33.39 4.57 -26.35
CA SER A 64 33.23 5.40 -27.55
C SER A 64 33.17 6.90 -27.27
N GLY A 65 32.98 7.31 -26.01
CA GLY A 65 32.82 8.72 -25.63
C GLY A 65 31.42 9.29 -25.89
N ASP A 66 30.45 8.44 -26.24
CA ASP A 66 29.09 8.86 -26.60
C ASP A 66 28.14 9.02 -25.40
N ILE A 67 28.61 8.79 -24.18
CA ILE A 67 27.76 8.77 -22.97
C ILE A 67 27.05 10.11 -22.71
N ASP A 68 27.73 11.24 -22.95
CA ASP A 68 27.12 12.56 -22.75
C ASP A 68 26.13 12.88 -23.87
N ARG A 69 26.43 12.43 -25.09
CA ARG A 69 25.48 12.51 -26.21
C ARG A 69 24.23 11.68 -25.94
N PHE A 70 24.39 10.49 -25.37
CA PHE A 70 23.27 9.64 -24.98
C PHE A 70 22.37 10.33 -23.94
N ARG A 71 22.96 10.94 -22.91
CA ARG A 71 22.23 11.73 -21.90
C ARG A 71 21.52 12.94 -22.50
N GLU A 72 22.14 13.63 -23.45
CA GLU A 72 21.54 14.76 -24.16
C GLU A 72 20.29 14.33 -24.95
N VAL A 73 20.37 13.21 -25.68
CA VAL A 73 19.22 12.67 -26.42
C VAL A 73 18.09 12.26 -25.47
N LEU A 74 18.39 11.69 -24.30
CA LEU A 74 17.39 11.43 -23.26
C LEU A 74 16.76 12.72 -22.71
N GLY A 75 17.53 13.81 -22.62
CA GLY A 75 17.01 15.14 -22.29
C GLY A 75 16.00 15.65 -23.32
N HIS A 76 16.28 15.46 -24.62
CA HIS A 76 15.32 15.78 -25.68
C HIS A 76 14.06 14.91 -25.62
N TYR A 77 14.20 13.63 -25.29
CA TYR A 77 13.05 12.74 -25.06
C TYR A 77 12.21 13.20 -23.87
N GLY A 78 12.83 13.61 -22.76
CA GLY A 78 12.12 14.18 -21.61
C GLY A 78 11.29 15.42 -21.99
N ALA A 79 11.80 16.28 -22.88
CA ALA A 79 11.05 17.41 -23.40
C ALA A 79 9.88 16.99 -24.31
N LEU A 80 10.06 15.96 -25.15
CA LEU A 80 8.99 15.39 -25.98
C LEU A 80 7.87 14.82 -25.11
N ARG A 81 8.24 14.11 -24.06
CA ARG A 81 7.31 13.48 -23.12
C ARG A 81 6.31 14.47 -22.53
N VAL A 82 6.76 15.64 -22.09
CA VAL A 82 5.87 16.69 -21.54
C VAL A 82 4.75 17.06 -22.54
N ILE A 83 5.08 17.06 -23.83
CA ILE A 83 4.10 17.34 -24.89
C ILE A 83 3.15 16.14 -25.09
N ALA A 84 3.67 14.92 -25.07
CA ALA A 84 2.86 13.70 -25.15
C ALA A 84 1.86 13.59 -23.97
N GLU A 85 2.30 13.84 -22.74
CA GLU A 85 1.44 13.83 -21.55
C GLU A 85 0.30 14.85 -21.65
N ARG A 86 0.61 16.04 -22.16
CA ARG A 86 -0.38 17.10 -22.37
C ARG A 86 -1.43 16.68 -23.39
N LEU A 87 -1.00 16.21 -24.56
CA LEU A 87 -1.90 15.79 -25.64
C LEU A 87 -2.78 14.61 -25.21
N GLN A 88 -2.22 13.61 -24.53
CA GLN A 88 -2.97 12.48 -24.00
C GLN A 88 -4.04 12.93 -22.99
N ARG A 89 -3.68 13.84 -22.07
CA ARG A 89 -4.62 14.40 -21.09
C ARG A 89 -5.74 15.19 -21.76
N ASP A 90 -5.41 16.05 -22.73
CA ASP A 90 -6.39 16.86 -23.46
C ASP A 90 -7.36 15.97 -24.27
N ALA A 91 -6.85 14.89 -24.87
CA ALA A 91 -7.68 13.88 -25.53
C ALA A 91 -8.61 13.17 -24.54
N CYS A 92 -8.09 12.74 -23.39
CA CYS A 92 -8.88 12.11 -22.32
C CYS A 92 -10.01 13.02 -21.82
N LEU A 93 -9.71 14.29 -21.52
CA LEU A 93 -10.71 15.27 -21.08
C LEU A 93 -11.78 15.52 -22.15
N SER A 94 -11.36 15.63 -23.41
CA SER A 94 -12.28 15.81 -24.54
C SER A 94 -13.22 14.60 -24.70
N CYS A 95 -12.73 13.38 -24.48
CA CYS A 95 -13.56 12.17 -24.46
C CYS A 95 -14.53 12.16 -23.28
N CYS A 96 -14.07 12.54 -22.07
CA CYS A 96 -14.94 12.63 -20.90
C CYS A 96 -16.09 13.62 -21.10
N ASP A 97 -15.80 14.80 -21.68
CA ASP A 97 -16.81 15.82 -22.00
C ASP A 97 -17.81 15.34 -23.06
N ALA A 98 -17.35 14.58 -24.05
CA ALA A 98 -18.20 14.10 -25.14
C ALA A 98 -19.11 12.93 -24.73
N TYR A 99 -18.64 12.02 -23.88
CA TYR A 99 -19.31 10.75 -23.59
C TYR A 99 -19.82 10.60 -22.15
N GLY A 100 -19.53 11.54 -21.25
CA GLY A 100 -20.07 11.56 -19.89
C GLY A 100 -19.57 10.43 -18.97
N GLY A 101 -18.50 9.74 -19.36
CA GLY A 101 -17.83 8.71 -18.58
C GLY A 101 -16.32 8.95 -18.55
N SER A 102 -15.66 8.49 -17.49
CA SER A 102 -14.21 8.30 -17.51
C SER A 102 -13.95 7.15 -18.48
N ASP A 103 -13.27 7.42 -19.59
CA ASP A 103 -12.76 6.35 -20.42
C ASP A 103 -11.83 5.49 -19.54
N ASP A 104 -11.99 4.17 -19.58
CA ASP A 104 -11.14 3.20 -18.86
C ASP A 104 -9.73 3.14 -19.49
N GLY A 105 -9.42 4.10 -20.36
CA GLY A 105 -8.19 4.26 -21.08
C GLY A 105 -6.98 4.17 -20.17
N SER A 106 -5.95 3.49 -20.66
CA SER A 106 -4.68 3.34 -19.98
C SER A 106 -4.08 4.71 -19.65
N TRP A 107 -3.94 5.02 -18.37
CA TRP A 107 -3.36 6.28 -17.85
C TRP A 107 -1.84 6.41 -18.03
N HIS A 108 -1.23 5.61 -18.91
CA HIS A 108 0.21 5.60 -19.16
C HIS A 108 0.53 6.04 -20.58
N LEU A 109 1.69 6.67 -20.76
CA LEU A 109 2.19 7.00 -22.08
C LEU A 109 2.71 5.76 -22.82
N THR A 110 2.37 5.69 -24.09
CA THR A 110 2.80 4.64 -25.03
C THR A 110 3.79 5.21 -26.05
N PRO A 111 4.56 4.39 -26.76
CA PRO A 111 5.38 4.86 -27.89
C PRO A 111 4.55 5.59 -28.96
N GLU A 112 3.29 5.20 -29.17
CA GLU A 112 2.36 5.85 -30.09
C GLU A 112 2.02 7.29 -29.66
N ASP A 113 1.78 7.53 -28.37
CA ASP A 113 1.53 8.88 -27.84
C ASP A 113 2.70 9.83 -28.10
N HIS A 114 3.93 9.30 -27.99
CA HIS A 114 5.14 10.09 -28.29
C HIS A 114 5.26 10.38 -29.79
N LEU A 115 5.00 9.41 -30.67
CA LEU A 115 4.98 9.64 -32.12
C LEU A 115 3.89 10.65 -32.52
N HIS A 116 2.72 10.57 -31.88
CA HIS A 116 1.65 11.54 -32.05
C HIS A 116 2.13 12.94 -31.64
N ALA A 117 2.81 13.07 -30.50
CA ALA A 117 3.37 14.34 -30.03
C ALA A 117 4.46 14.92 -30.93
N VAL A 118 5.28 14.09 -31.59
CA VAL A 118 6.23 14.56 -32.61
C VAL A 118 5.49 15.17 -33.81
N THR A 119 4.37 14.57 -34.21
CA THR A 119 3.68 14.94 -35.46
C THR A 119 2.70 16.10 -35.27
N HIS A 120 2.02 16.13 -34.12
CA HIS A 120 0.89 17.04 -33.86
C HIS A 120 1.14 17.98 -32.69
N GLY A 121 2.19 17.76 -31.90
CA GLY A 121 2.55 18.62 -30.79
C GLY A 121 3.44 19.78 -31.21
N ASP A 122 3.57 20.77 -30.32
CA ASP A 122 4.47 21.91 -30.51
C ASP A 122 5.93 21.60 -30.13
N TRP A 123 6.30 20.32 -30.08
CA TRP A 123 7.65 19.92 -29.70
C TRP A 123 8.66 20.37 -30.77
N ARG A 124 9.73 21.03 -30.34
CA ARG A 124 10.82 21.47 -31.22
C ARG A 124 12.14 20.95 -30.66
N CYS A 125 12.71 19.95 -31.33
CA CYS A 125 14.04 19.48 -30.99
C CYS A 125 15.09 20.48 -31.51
N THR A 126 15.98 20.94 -30.64
CA THR A 126 17.08 21.82 -31.05
C THR A 126 18.17 21.08 -31.83
N ASP A 127 18.14 19.73 -31.82
CA ASP A 127 19.08 18.87 -32.50
C ASP A 127 18.37 17.93 -33.49
N PRO A 128 18.46 18.20 -34.81
CA PRO A 128 17.81 17.38 -35.83
C PRO A 128 18.29 15.92 -35.89
N LYS A 129 19.53 15.65 -35.45
CA LYS A 129 20.05 14.27 -35.40
C LYS A 129 19.44 13.51 -34.24
N ALA A 130 19.29 14.15 -33.08
CA ALA A 130 18.61 13.56 -31.92
C ALA A 130 17.13 13.29 -32.23
N GLU A 131 16.44 14.24 -32.87
CA GLU A 131 15.06 14.08 -33.32
C GLU A 131 14.88 12.86 -34.23
N LYS A 132 15.70 12.78 -35.29
CA LYS A 132 15.66 11.64 -36.22
C LYS A 132 15.89 10.31 -35.51
N LEU A 133 16.86 10.27 -34.59
CA LEU A 133 17.18 9.06 -33.83
C LEU A 133 16.02 8.64 -32.91
N LEU A 134 15.41 9.61 -32.21
CA LEU A 134 14.25 9.38 -31.34
C LEU A 134 13.07 8.82 -32.12
N VAL A 135 12.73 9.43 -33.26
CA VAL A 135 11.62 8.96 -34.12
C VAL A 135 11.86 7.54 -34.62
N GLN A 136 13.09 7.23 -35.04
CA GLN A 136 13.44 5.87 -35.48
C GLN A 136 13.26 4.83 -34.36
N VAL A 137 13.76 5.13 -33.16
CA VAL A 137 13.64 4.23 -32.01
C VAL A 137 12.18 4.08 -31.57
N LEU A 138 11.41 5.17 -31.52
CA LEU A 138 9.99 5.14 -31.16
C LEU A 138 9.16 4.27 -32.12
N HIS A 139 9.42 4.36 -33.41
CA HIS A 139 8.76 3.46 -34.38
C HIS A 139 9.12 1.99 -34.13
N ALA A 140 10.39 1.67 -33.87
CA ALA A 140 10.82 0.31 -33.58
C ALA A 140 10.21 -0.21 -32.26
N LEU A 141 10.10 0.63 -31.24
CA LEU A 141 9.43 0.28 -29.99
C LEU A 141 7.93 0.04 -30.21
N ASN A 142 7.25 0.88 -30.98
CA ASN A 142 5.82 0.71 -31.25
C ASN A 142 5.50 -0.62 -31.94
N THR A 143 6.44 -1.16 -32.73
CA THR A 143 6.28 -2.49 -33.35
C THR A 143 6.63 -3.65 -32.41
N THR A 144 7.46 -3.41 -31.40
CA THR A 144 8.04 -4.46 -30.53
C THR A 144 7.30 -4.58 -29.22
N PHE A 145 6.89 -3.45 -28.64
CA PHE A 145 6.18 -3.38 -27.38
C PHE A 145 4.75 -3.87 -27.59
N LYS A 146 4.48 -5.09 -27.14
CA LYS A 146 3.13 -5.62 -27.04
C LYS A 146 2.63 -5.33 -25.63
N PHE A 147 1.37 -4.92 -25.49
CA PHE A 147 0.71 -4.65 -24.21
C PHE A 147 0.49 -5.89 -23.34
N ASP A 148 1.16 -7.01 -23.63
CA ASP A 148 1.16 -8.15 -22.75
C ASP A 148 1.83 -7.71 -21.46
N THR A 149 1.09 -7.74 -20.35
CA THR A 149 1.58 -7.45 -19.00
C THR A 149 2.94 -8.12 -18.85
N PRO A 150 4.04 -7.38 -18.66
CA PRO A 150 5.30 -8.02 -18.29
C PRO A 150 4.97 -8.88 -17.08
N ASP A 151 5.37 -10.15 -17.10
CA ASP A 151 5.32 -11.00 -15.92
C ASP A 151 6.35 -10.40 -14.96
N LEU A 152 5.93 -9.37 -14.22
CA LEU A 152 6.76 -8.71 -13.25
C LEU A 152 7.01 -9.80 -12.22
N ASP A 153 8.22 -10.35 -12.19
CA ASP A 153 8.71 -11.13 -11.06
C ASP A 153 8.68 -10.18 -9.85
N ARG A 154 7.51 -10.07 -9.21
CA ARG A 154 7.19 -9.13 -8.12
C ARG A 154 7.93 -9.46 -6.84
N HIS A 155 8.82 -10.44 -6.87
CA HIS A 155 9.44 -11.00 -5.70
C HIS A 155 10.95 -11.14 -5.86
N ILE A 156 11.67 -10.24 -5.21
CA ILE A 156 13.06 -10.49 -4.82
C ILE A 156 13.05 -10.66 -3.30
N GLU A 157 13.41 -11.85 -2.83
CA GLU A 157 13.69 -12.06 -1.41
C GLU A 157 14.90 -11.21 -1.02
N THR A 158 14.63 -10.04 -0.43
CA THR A 158 15.66 -9.22 0.22
C THR A 158 15.51 -9.38 1.73
N PRO A 159 16.55 -9.75 2.48
CA PRO A 159 16.45 -9.78 3.94
C PRO A 159 16.33 -8.33 4.45
N TRP A 160 15.12 -7.89 4.79
CA TRP A 160 14.90 -6.58 5.41
C TRP A 160 14.72 -6.73 6.92
N ARG A 161 15.38 -5.85 7.67
CA ARG A 161 15.10 -5.58 9.08
C ARG A 161 15.01 -4.06 9.25
N PRO A 162 14.10 -3.55 10.10
CA PRO A 162 14.04 -2.13 10.37
C PRO A 162 15.40 -1.63 10.87
N VAL A 163 16.02 -0.70 10.14
CA VAL A 163 17.29 -0.10 10.55
C VAL A 163 16.99 1.02 11.55
N VAL A 164 17.40 0.81 12.80
CA VAL A 164 17.18 1.75 13.90
C VAL A 164 17.78 3.13 13.60
N GLU A 165 18.89 3.18 12.85
CA GLU A 165 19.59 4.41 12.45
C GLU A 165 18.77 5.28 11.46
N ALA A 166 18.07 4.66 10.50
CA ALA A 166 17.18 5.39 9.59
C ALA A 166 16.00 6.03 10.34
N ASN A 167 15.52 5.35 11.39
CA ASN A 167 14.50 5.89 12.28
C ASN A 167 15.04 7.07 13.09
N HIS A 168 16.26 6.97 13.63
CA HIS A 168 16.92 8.09 14.30
C HIS A 168 17.14 9.30 13.38
N ALA A 169 17.47 9.08 12.10
CA ALA A 169 17.61 10.16 11.12
C ALA A 169 16.28 10.88 10.87
N ALA A 170 15.16 10.15 10.73
CA ALA A 170 13.83 10.74 10.61
C ALA A 170 13.43 11.53 11.86
N PHE A 171 13.76 11.02 13.06
CA PHE A 171 13.54 11.75 14.31
C PHE A 171 14.44 12.97 14.46
N GLY A 172 15.66 12.92 13.91
CA GLY A 172 16.55 14.08 13.79
C GLY A 172 15.90 15.20 12.98
N LEU A 173 15.31 14.87 11.83
CA LEU A 173 14.55 15.84 11.01
C LEU A 173 13.29 16.38 11.71
N ALA A 174 12.52 15.50 12.35
CA ALA A 174 11.35 15.93 13.12
C ALA A 174 11.75 16.82 14.32
N GLY A 175 12.92 16.54 14.90
CA GLY A 175 13.52 17.27 16.02
C GLY A 175 14.12 18.63 15.66
N MET A 176 14.50 18.86 14.40
CA MET A 176 15.02 20.16 13.95
C MET A 176 13.99 21.30 13.96
N GLN A 177 12.70 21.01 14.22
CA GLN A 177 11.69 22.07 14.29
C GLN A 177 11.45 22.67 15.69
N LYS A 178 11.68 22.02 16.85
CA LYS A 178 11.56 22.64 18.21
C LYS A 178 12.25 21.83 19.34
N SER A 179 12.69 22.56 20.38
CA SER A 179 13.31 22.04 21.62
C SER A 179 12.47 21.06 22.45
N GLU A 180 11.15 21.01 22.24
CA GLU A 180 10.22 20.18 23.01
C GLU A 180 10.33 18.68 22.69
N HIS A 181 10.79 18.31 21.49
CA HIS A 181 10.90 16.89 21.09
C HIS A 181 12.02 16.14 21.82
N THR A 182 13.07 16.84 22.26
CA THR A 182 14.16 16.25 23.07
C THR A 182 13.71 15.78 24.45
N LYS A 183 12.50 16.17 24.88
CA LYS A 183 11.91 15.79 26.16
C LYS A 183 10.97 14.58 26.05
N LEU A 184 10.62 14.13 24.84
CA LEU A 184 9.75 12.96 24.67
C LEU A 184 10.51 11.68 25.03
N PRO A 185 9.88 10.71 25.73
CA PRO A 185 10.49 9.41 25.98
C PRO A 185 10.88 8.72 24.67
N ALA A 186 12.12 8.25 24.57
CA ALA A 186 12.62 7.58 23.36
C ALA A 186 11.80 6.33 23.00
N SER A 187 11.27 5.63 24.00
CA SER A 187 10.38 4.47 23.83
C SER A 187 9.08 4.83 23.09
N ALA A 188 8.50 6.00 23.33
CA ALA A 188 7.30 6.47 22.63
C ALA A 188 7.57 6.72 21.14
N LEU A 189 8.72 7.33 20.82
CA LEU A 189 9.13 7.58 19.45
C LEU A 189 9.40 6.27 18.70
N VAL A 190 10.15 5.35 19.31
CA VAL A 190 10.41 4.02 18.74
C VAL A 190 9.10 3.25 18.52
N HIS A 191 8.17 3.30 19.49
CA HIS A 191 6.86 2.68 19.36
C HIS A 191 6.07 3.27 18.19
N MET A 192 5.91 4.59 18.13
CA MET A 192 5.21 5.30 17.06
C MET A 192 5.71 4.88 15.67
N ASN A 193 7.02 4.90 15.47
CA ASN A 193 7.64 4.53 14.19
C ASN A 193 7.40 3.05 13.87
N ARG A 194 7.60 2.15 14.84
CA ARG A 194 7.33 0.72 14.65
C ARG A 194 5.87 0.48 14.27
N GLN A 195 4.93 1.17 14.92
CA GLN A 195 3.51 1.02 14.59
C GLN A 195 3.20 1.48 13.17
N LEU A 196 3.58 2.70 12.80
CA LEU A 196 3.36 3.26 11.47
C LEU A 196 4.03 2.43 10.36
N LEU A 197 5.32 2.09 10.52
CA LEU A 197 6.04 1.29 9.54
C LEU A 197 5.47 -0.12 9.38
N GLY A 198 4.98 -0.73 10.47
CA GLY A 198 4.38 -2.05 10.39
C GLY A 198 3.01 -2.06 9.71
N CYS A 199 2.32 -0.92 9.63
CA CYS A 199 1.10 -0.76 8.84
C CYS A 199 1.37 -0.38 7.38
N ASP A 200 2.59 0.01 7.00
CA ASP A 200 2.96 0.28 5.59
C ASP A 200 3.42 -1.01 4.90
N ASP A 201 2.46 -1.81 4.44
CA ASP A 201 2.65 -3.06 3.69
C ASP A 201 3.11 -2.86 2.23
N GLY A 202 3.09 -1.62 1.74
CA GLY A 202 3.42 -1.26 0.37
C GLY A 202 2.38 -1.65 -0.68
N ASP A 203 1.22 -2.18 -0.29
CA ASP A 203 0.07 -2.42 -1.18
C ASP A 203 -0.67 -1.12 -1.50
N HIS A 204 -0.60 -0.16 -0.58
CA HIS A 204 -1.34 1.09 -0.69
C HIS A 204 -0.41 2.26 -1.04
N SER A 205 -0.60 2.80 -2.24
CA SER A 205 0.22 3.90 -2.76
C SER A 205 0.07 5.22 -2.01
N SER A 206 -1.00 5.41 -1.23
CA SER A 206 -1.31 6.64 -0.50
C SER A 206 -1.43 6.42 1.02
N PHE A 207 -0.78 5.37 1.53
CA PHE A 207 -0.86 4.98 2.94
C PHE A 207 -0.55 6.15 3.88
N TRP A 208 0.49 6.93 3.60
CA TRP A 208 0.89 8.00 4.52
C TRP A 208 -0.10 9.17 4.57
N ALA A 209 -0.99 9.27 3.57
CA ALA A 209 -2.08 10.25 3.54
C ALA A 209 -3.31 9.81 4.35
N THR A 210 -3.42 8.50 4.67
CA THR A 210 -4.53 7.93 5.43
C THR A 210 -4.20 7.82 6.92
N ALA A 211 -2.91 7.83 7.28
CA ALA A 211 -2.45 7.78 8.66
C ALA A 211 -2.97 8.96 9.49
N TYR A 212 -3.66 8.68 10.60
CA TYR A 212 -4.17 9.70 11.52
C TYR A 212 -3.64 9.50 12.94
N THR A 213 -3.27 10.61 13.57
CA THR A 213 -2.37 10.57 14.74
C THR A 213 -3.02 10.03 16.01
N SER A 214 -4.34 10.15 16.18
CA SER A 214 -5.06 9.66 17.38
C SER A 214 -4.97 8.15 17.56
N ALA A 215 -5.02 7.35 16.48
CA ALA A 215 -4.82 5.91 16.56
C ALA A 215 -3.46 5.56 17.17
N ILE A 216 -2.40 6.27 16.77
CA ILE A 216 -1.04 6.07 17.30
C ILE A 216 -0.96 6.42 18.79
N GLY A 217 -1.69 7.44 19.23
CA GLY A 217 -1.85 7.76 20.66
C GLY A 217 -2.49 6.62 21.43
N LYS A 218 -3.64 6.11 20.95
CA LYS A 218 -4.35 4.98 21.57
C LYS A 218 -3.48 3.73 21.64
N TRP A 219 -2.74 3.41 20.58
CA TRP A 219 -1.85 2.25 20.58
C TRP A 219 -0.67 2.40 21.54
N LEU A 220 -0.18 3.62 21.76
CA LEU A 220 0.84 3.88 22.77
C LEU A 220 0.30 3.62 24.18
N GLU A 221 -0.92 4.06 24.48
CA GLU A 221 -1.58 3.78 25.77
C GLU A 221 -1.79 2.29 26.00
N GLN A 222 -2.19 1.56 24.96
CA GLN A 222 -2.41 0.12 25.02
C GLN A 222 -1.11 -0.67 25.23
N ASP A 223 -0.04 -0.30 24.53
CA ASP A 223 1.22 -1.07 24.54
C ASP A 223 2.18 -0.65 25.65
N LEU A 224 2.23 0.65 25.94
CA LEU A 224 3.18 1.27 26.87
C LEU A 224 2.44 2.27 27.79
N PRO A 225 1.49 1.80 28.62
CA PRO A 225 0.65 2.67 29.45
C PRO A 225 1.46 3.58 30.38
N ASP A 226 2.56 3.09 30.96
CA ASP A 226 3.43 3.90 31.83
C ASP A 226 4.07 5.07 31.09
N VAL A 227 4.44 4.87 29.81
CA VAL A 227 5.05 5.91 28.96
C VAL A 227 3.99 6.93 28.53
N ALA A 228 2.78 6.46 28.20
CA ALA A 228 1.65 7.34 27.90
C ALA A 228 1.29 8.22 29.11
N ASP A 229 1.20 7.63 30.29
CA ASP A 229 0.97 8.33 31.56
C ASP A 229 2.06 9.39 31.83
N GLU A 230 3.33 9.08 31.57
CA GLU A 230 4.45 10.01 31.72
C GLU A 230 4.31 11.22 30.77
N ILE A 231 3.94 10.98 29.51
CA ILE A 231 3.71 12.04 28.52
C ILE A 231 2.57 12.97 28.97
N VAL A 232 1.46 12.42 29.45
CA VAL A 232 0.33 13.21 29.99
C VAL A 232 0.79 14.05 31.19
N LYS A 233 1.40 13.41 32.19
CA LYS A 233 1.85 14.08 33.43
C LYS A 233 2.88 15.18 33.16
N SER A 234 3.71 15.00 32.14
CA SER A 234 4.74 15.96 31.75
C SER A 234 4.23 17.08 30.83
N GLY A 235 2.95 17.07 30.44
CA GLY A 235 2.37 18.05 29.52
C GLY A 235 2.96 17.96 28.10
N LEU A 236 3.44 16.78 27.70
CA LEU A 236 4.12 16.56 26.42
C LEU A 236 3.19 16.04 25.32
N THR A 237 1.89 15.89 25.60
CA THR A 237 0.87 15.35 24.68
C THR A 237 0.88 16.03 23.32
N SER A 238 0.82 17.36 23.26
CA SER A 238 0.87 18.11 21.99
C SER A 238 2.19 17.92 21.25
N GLY A 239 3.31 17.81 21.99
CA GLY A 239 4.63 17.55 21.42
C GLY A 239 4.72 16.17 20.77
N TYR A 240 4.10 15.15 21.38
CA TYR A 240 4.01 13.79 20.84
C TYR A 240 3.21 13.77 19.53
N PHE A 241 1.96 14.23 19.52
CA PHE A 241 1.12 14.22 18.31
C PHE A 241 1.70 15.08 17.19
N LYS A 242 2.36 16.21 17.52
CA LYS A 242 3.10 17.00 16.53
C LYS A 242 4.26 16.22 15.92
N CYS A 243 4.98 15.41 16.70
CA CYS A 243 6.04 14.55 16.20
C CYS A 243 5.49 13.50 15.23
N VAL A 244 4.37 12.84 15.59
CA VAL A 244 3.67 11.89 14.71
C VAL A 244 3.29 12.55 13.39
N SER A 245 2.64 13.72 13.45
CA SER A 245 2.21 14.46 12.26
C SER A 245 3.39 14.89 11.38
N CYS A 246 4.49 15.34 11.98
CA CYS A 246 5.70 15.72 11.25
C CYS A 246 6.32 14.50 10.54
N TYR A 247 6.40 13.36 11.23
CA TYR A 247 6.88 12.12 10.63
C TYR A 247 6.03 11.68 9.44
N CYS A 248 4.69 11.67 9.57
CA CYS A 248 3.79 11.38 8.45
C CYS A 248 4.00 12.36 7.28
N SER A 249 4.22 13.65 7.55
CA SER A 249 4.51 14.66 6.51
C SER A 249 5.83 14.40 5.77
N ILE A 250 6.86 13.96 6.49
CA ILE A 250 8.14 13.55 5.87
C ILE A 250 7.89 12.34 4.98
N MET A 251 7.19 11.32 5.50
CA MET A 251 6.93 10.08 4.75
C MET A 251 6.01 10.29 3.54
N LEU A 252 5.08 11.25 3.58
CA LEU A 252 4.33 11.68 2.40
C LEU A 252 5.24 12.23 1.30
N SER A 253 6.28 12.99 1.67
CA SER A 253 7.27 13.47 0.70
C SER A 253 8.07 12.30 0.12
N VAL A 254 8.46 11.34 0.96
CA VAL A 254 9.17 10.12 0.53
C VAL A 254 8.30 9.27 -0.38
N GLU A 255 7.02 9.10 -0.06
CA GLU A 255 6.05 8.33 -0.86
C GLU A 255 5.85 8.95 -2.24
N ALA A 256 5.76 10.29 -2.34
CA ALA A 256 5.68 10.96 -3.64
C ALA A 256 6.91 10.68 -4.53
N VAL A 257 8.12 10.66 -3.95
CA VAL A 257 9.33 10.30 -4.69
C VAL A 257 9.34 8.80 -5.03
N TRP A 258 8.87 7.94 -4.12
CA TRP A 258 8.75 6.50 -4.37
C TRP A 258 7.78 6.17 -5.50
N GLN A 259 6.65 6.89 -5.60
CA GLN A 259 5.71 6.75 -6.71
C GLN A 259 6.31 7.18 -8.05
N ALA A 260 7.10 8.27 -8.04
CA ALA A 260 7.83 8.73 -9.22
C ALA A 260 8.93 7.73 -9.65
N MET A 261 9.49 6.99 -8.69
CA MET A 261 10.46 5.91 -8.89
C MET A 261 9.72 4.62 -9.25
N SER A 262 9.37 4.44 -10.52
CA SER A 262 8.61 3.28 -11.00
C SER A 262 9.26 1.94 -10.69
N TYR A 263 8.49 0.85 -10.81
CA TYR A 263 8.90 -0.49 -10.40
C TYR A 263 10.26 -0.95 -11.02
N PRO A 264 10.50 -0.80 -12.33
CA PRO A 264 11.79 -1.20 -12.93
C PRO A 264 13.04 -0.62 -12.26
N ILE A 265 12.97 0.65 -11.85
CA ILE A 265 14.06 1.34 -11.18
C ILE A 265 14.25 0.82 -9.76
N ARG A 266 13.14 0.59 -9.03
CA ARG A 266 13.17 -0.02 -7.69
C ARG A 266 13.86 -1.38 -7.73
N MET A 267 13.59 -2.19 -8.76
CA MET A 267 14.25 -3.49 -8.92
C MET A 267 15.74 -3.38 -9.23
N CYS A 268 16.16 -2.37 -9.99
CA CYS A 268 17.58 -2.10 -10.20
C CYS A 268 18.27 -1.67 -8.89
N LEU A 269 17.59 -0.89 -8.04
CA LEU A 269 18.13 -0.45 -6.74
C LEU A 269 18.37 -1.63 -5.80
N LEU A 270 17.45 -2.59 -5.76
CA LEU A 270 17.61 -3.82 -4.96
C LEU A 270 18.78 -4.69 -5.44
N LYS A 271 19.22 -4.51 -6.69
CA LYS A 271 20.37 -5.19 -7.30
C LYS A 271 21.65 -4.32 -7.30
N ALA A 272 21.64 -3.17 -6.64
CA ALA A 272 22.85 -2.34 -6.50
C ALA A 272 23.95 -3.13 -5.77
N GLU A 273 25.20 -2.90 -6.16
CA GLU A 273 26.35 -3.64 -5.60
C GLU A 273 26.66 -3.19 -4.18
N THR A 274 26.36 -1.92 -3.88
CA THR A 274 26.61 -1.31 -2.58
C THR A 274 25.42 -0.45 -2.15
N GLU A 275 25.24 -0.29 -0.84
CA GLU A 275 24.24 0.62 -0.30
C GLU A 275 24.54 2.09 -0.68
N GLY A 276 25.82 2.47 -0.79
CA GLY A 276 26.22 3.81 -1.23
C GLY A 276 25.76 4.11 -2.66
N GLU A 277 25.81 3.12 -3.56
CA GLU A 277 25.27 3.24 -4.92
C GLU A 277 23.75 3.46 -4.89
N ALA A 278 23.01 2.63 -4.15
CA ALA A 278 21.56 2.75 -4.02
C ALA A 278 21.14 4.11 -3.45
N LEU A 279 21.83 4.58 -2.41
CA LEU A 279 21.60 5.90 -1.81
C LEU A 279 21.91 7.05 -2.77
N GLY A 280 22.97 6.94 -3.58
CA GLY A 280 23.30 7.94 -4.60
C GLY A 280 22.19 8.10 -5.66
N VAL A 281 21.62 6.99 -6.11
CA VAL A 281 20.47 7.00 -7.04
C VAL A 281 19.22 7.53 -6.34
N ALA A 282 18.92 7.09 -5.11
CA ALA A 282 17.79 7.58 -4.34
C ALA A 282 17.86 9.10 -4.13
N ARG A 283 19.04 9.64 -3.80
CA ARG A 283 19.29 11.09 -3.68
C ARG A 283 19.00 11.81 -4.98
N THR A 284 19.45 11.26 -6.11
CA THR A 284 19.19 11.85 -7.43
C THR A 284 17.68 11.98 -7.71
N PHE A 285 16.87 10.99 -7.31
CA PHE A 285 15.41 11.10 -7.38
C PHE A 285 14.84 12.13 -6.41
N VAL A 286 15.33 12.18 -5.18
CA VAL A 286 14.90 13.19 -4.21
C VAL A 286 15.15 14.60 -4.74
N THR A 287 16.35 14.90 -5.22
CA THR A 287 16.69 16.22 -5.79
C THR A 287 15.82 16.56 -7.00
N ALA A 288 15.49 15.58 -7.85
CA ALA A 288 14.71 15.80 -9.06
C ALA A 288 13.19 15.95 -8.80
N CYS A 289 12.64 15.19 -7.86
CA CYS A 289 11.20 15.03 -7.68
C CYS A 289 10.65 15.70 -6.41
N SER A 290 11.46 15.85 -5.37
CA SER A 290 11.00 16.34 -4.08
C SER A 290 10.78 17.85 -4.13
N LYS A 291 9.59 18.30 -3.71
CA LYS A 291 9.31 19.71 -3.37
C LYS A 291 9.44 19.98 -1.87
N SER A 292 9.99 19.01 -1.14
CA SER A 292 10.08 19.06 0.31
C SER A 292 11.14 20.05 0.78
N GLN A 293 10.94 20.62 1.96
CA GLN A 293 11.93 21.47 2.65
C GLN A 293 12.88 20.64 3.53
N HIS A 294 12.71 19.33 3.57
CA HIS A 294 13.53 18.42 4.38
C HIS A 294 14.88 18.14 3.71
N GLU A 295 15.86 17.73 4.51
CA GLU A 295 17.21 17.41 4.04
C GLU A 295 17.20 16.23 3.06
N GLU A 296 17.82 16.41 1.89
CA GLU A 296 17.80 15.43 0.81
C GLU A 296 18.40 14.08 1.21
N GLU A 297 19.45 14.09 2.04
CA GLU A 297 20.14 12.88 2.50
C GLU A 297 19.24 11.97 3.32
N VAL A 298 18.44 12.56 4.21
CA VAL A 298 17.53 11.80 5.05
C VAL A 298 16.35 11.29 4.23
N LEU A 299 15.81 12.10 3.31
CA LEU A 299 14.77 11.65 2.38
C LEU A 299 15.27 10.49 1.51
N ALA A 300 16.52 10.53 1.04
CA ALA A 300 17.11 9.45 0.24
C ALA A 300 17.25 8.16 1.07
N THR A 301 17.67 8.28 2.33
CA THR A 301 17.75 7.16 3.27
C THR A 301 16.37 6.54 3.52
N LEU A 302 15.35 7.37 3.79
CA LEU A 302 13.99 6.90 4.03
C LEU A 302 13.34 6.30 2.77
N LEU A 303 13.64 6.86 1.61
CA LEU A 303 13.22 6.32 0.32
C LEU A 303 13.83 4.94 0.09
N TRP A 304 15.12 4.77 0.37
CA TRP A 304 15.79 3.48 0.27
C TRP A 304 15.20 2.45 1.25
N GLU A 305 14.94 2.83 2.50
CA GLU A 305 14.23 1.98 3.46
C GLU A 305 12.82 1.60 2.98
N MET A 306 12.08 2.53 2.37
CA MET A 306 10.77 2.25 1.79
C MET A 306 10.87 1.27 0.61
N VAL A 307 11.88 1.40 -0.26
CA VAL A 307 12.14 0.46 -1.36
C VAL A 307 12.44 -0.93 -0.82
N LYS A 308 13.30 -1.07 0.18
CA LYS A 308 13.60 -2.37 0.81
C LYS A 308 12.34 -2.98 1.45
N ARG A 309 11.63 -2.21 2.29
CA ARG A 309 10.44 -2.66 3.01
C ARG A 309 9.33 -3.13 2.08
N ARG A 310 8.92 -2.30 1.12
CA ARG A 310 7.75 -2.58 0.26
C ARG A 310 7.98 -3.71 -0.75
N ASN A 311 9.25 -4.01 -1.07
CA ASN A 311 9.60 -5.17 -1.91
C ASN A 311 9.85 -6.45 -1.08
N HIS A 312 10.03 -6.34 0.24
CA HIS A 312 10.11 -7.49 1.13
C HIS A 312 8.70 -8.05 1.41
N ARG A 313 8.22 -8.94 0.54
CA ARG A 313 6.92 -9.61 0.71
C ARG A 313 7.05 -11.10 0.86
N LYS A 314 7.29 -11.57 2.08
CA LYS A 314 6.98 -12.96 2.42
C LYS A 314 5.57 -12.99 2.97
N GLU A 315 4.60 -13.47 2.20
CA GLU A 315 3.27 -13.74 2.76
C GLU A 315 3.44 -14.87 3.79
N PRO A 316 3.28 -14.59 5.10
CA PRO A 316 3.37 -15.64 6.09
C PRO A 316 2.18 -16.59 5.93
N LYS A 317 2.31 -17.80 6.50
CA LYS A 317 1.15 -18.68 6.67
C LYS A 317 0.08 -17.89 7.42
N ASN A 318 -1.11 -17.79 6.84
CA ASN A 318 -2.20 -16.99 7.41
C ASN A 318 -3.26 -17.86 8.10
N ILE A 319 -3.07 -19.18 8.19
CA ILE A 319 -3.99 -20.08 8.90
C ILE A 319 -3.28 -21.12 9.75
N PHE A 320 -3.80 -21.34 10.94
CA PHE A 320 -3.26 -22.25 11.94
C PHE A 320 -4.39 -23.03 12.58
N VAL A 321 -4.23 -24.34 12.74
CA VAL A 321 -5.25 -25.22 13.30
C VAL A 321 -4.73 -25.77 14.62
N SER A 322 -5.60 -25.78 15.63
CA SER A 322 -5.34 -26.41 16.90
C SER A 322 -6.47 -27.39 17.23
N ASP A 323 -6.06 -28.56 17.72
CA ASP A 323 -6.95 -29.56 18.32
C ASP A 323 -7.05 -29.35 19.85
N ALA A 324 -6.38 -28.32 20.40
CA ALA A 324 -6.37 -28.05 21.83
C ALA A 324 -7.74 -27.55 22.30
N SER A 325 -8.29 -28.25 23.28
CA SER A 325 -9.41 -27.75 24.09
C SER A 325 -8.89 -26.66 25.02
N ASP A 326 -9.53 -25.49 25.01
CA ASP A 326 -9.18 -24.37 25.88
C ASP A 326 -10.42 -23.89 26.65
N PRO A 327 -10.31 -23.59 27.96
CA PRO A 327 -11.46 -23.18 28.78
C PRO A 327 -12.25 -22.00 28.21
N CYS A 328 -11.59 -21.07 27.52
CA CYS A 328 -12.22 -19.91 26.88
C CYS A 328 -13.10 -20.34 25.70
N ILE A 329 -12.54 -21.17 24.80
CA ILE A 329 -13.25 -21.71 23.63
C ILE A 329 -14.37 -22.64 24.07
N ASP A 330 -14.13 -23.52 25.04
CA ASP A 330 -15.13 -24.46 25.54
C ASP A 330 -16.27 -23.76 26.28
N ALA A 331 -15.97 -22.68 27.02
CA ALA A 331 -16.99 -21.83 27.61
C ALA A 331 -17.89 -21.21 26.53
N MET A 332 -17.33 -20.73 25.41
CA MET A 332 -18.14 -20.21 24.29
C MET A 332 -18.98 -21.30 23.63
N ARG A 333 -18.42 -22.50 23.40
CA ARG A 333 -19.16 -23.66 22.86
C ARG A 333 -20.37 -24.03 23.72
N SER A 334 -20.24 -23.88 25.03
CA SER A 334 -21.30 -24.23 26.00
C SER A 334 -22.41 -23.18 26.15
N ARG A 335 -22.26 -21.97 25.58
CA ARG A 335 -23.27 -20.91 25.70
C ARG A 335 -24.46 -21.17 24.77
N SER A 336 -25.67 -20.95 25.29
CA SER A 336 -26.94 -21.12 24.55
C SER A 336 -27.11 -20.16 23.37
N GLU A 337 -26.42 -19.02 23.39
CA GLU A 337 -26.38 -18.02 22.30
C GLU A 337 -25.20 -18.25 21.33
N GLY A 338 -24.35 -19.26 21.63
CA GLY A 338 -22.99 -19.43 21.14
C GLY A 338 -22.80 -19.36 19.64
N LYS A 339 -23.70 -19.96 18.87
CA LYS A 339 -23.51 -20.15 17.42
C LYS A 339 -24.00 -18.98 16.56
N ALA A 340 -24.72 -18.01 17.11
CA ALA A 340 -25.27 -16.87 16.38
C ALA A 340 -24.58 -15.53 16.74
N THR A 341 -23.60 -15.56 17.64
CA THR A 341 -22.91 -14.38 18.15
C THR A 341 -21.41 -14.54 17.97
N GLY A 342 -20.74 -13.49 17.49
CA GLY A 342 -19.29 -13.42 17.47
C GLY A 342 -18.78 -12.94 18.83
N TYR A 343 -17.54 -13.27 19.19
CA TYR A 343 -16.94 -12.83 20.45
C TYR A 343 -15.66 -12.06 20.18
N LEU A 344 -15.50 -10.91 20.82
CA LEU A 344 -14.21 -10.22 20.87
C LEU A 344 -13.51 -10.63 22.16
N VAL A 345 -12.31 -11.18 22.06
CA VAL A 345 -11.52 -11.67 23.20
C VAL A 345 -10.11 -11.12 23.19
N ASP A 346 -9.51 -11.04 24.38
CA ASP A 346 -8.08 -10.77 24.51
C ASP A 346 -7.27 -11.97 23.99
N THR A 347 -6.27 -11.74 23.14
CA THR A 347 -5.44 -12.81 22.54
C THR A 347 -4.76 -13.67 23.60
N GLU A 348 -4.45 -13.11 24.77
CA GLU A 348 -3.89 -13.82 25.92
C GLU A 348 -4.85 -14.88 26.50
N SER A 349 -6.15 -14.76 26.25
CA SER A 349 -7.18 -15.73 26.66
C SER A 349 -7.39 -16.87 25.67
N LEU A 350 -6.69 -16.88 24.52
CA LEU A 350 -6.76 -17.95 23.53
C LEU A 350 -5.88 -19.16 23.93
N PRO A 351 -6.03 -20.33 23.27
CA PRO A 351 -5.08 -21.44 23.40
C PRO A 351 -3.63 -21.02 23.15
N ASP A 352 -2.69 -21.67 23.84
CA ASP A 352 -1.24 -21.37 23.72
C ASP A 352 -0.73 -21.45 22.26
N ASP A 353 -1.29 -22.35 21.47
CA ASP A 353 -1.00 -22.51 20.04
C ASP A 353 -1.28 -21.23 19.22
N PHE A 354 -2.17 -20.35 19.71
CA PHE A 354 -2.61 -19.15 19.02
C PHE A 354 -1.99 -17.85 19.58
N ARG A 355 -1.67 -17.81 20.88
CA ARG A 355 -1.23 -16.57 21.58
C ARG A 355 -0.08 -15.84 20.90
N ASN A 356 0.88 -16.58 20.34
CA ASN A 356 2.10 -16.03 19.76
C ASN A 356 2.05 -15.89 18.23
N LEU A 357 0.91 -16.18 17.61
CA LEU A 357 0.74 -16.12 16.15
C LEU A 357 0.39 -14.71 15.65
N THR A 358 -0.02 -13.82 16.55
CA THR A 358 -0.36 -12.44 16.24
C THR A 358 0.22 -11.50 17.28
N ASP A 359 0.56 -10.29 16.85
CA ASP A 359 0.91 -9.16 17.70
C ASP A 359 -0.31 -8.29 18.08
N GLU A 360 -1.50 -8.62 17.55
CA GLU A 360 -2.75 -7.97 17.89
C GLU A 360 -3.22 -8.41 19.28
N LYS A 361 -3.75 -7.45 20.06
CA LYS A 361 -4.17 -7.68 21.44
C LYS A 361 -5.51 -8.38 21.55
N GLN A 362 -6.32 -8.33 20.49
CA GLN A 362 -7.64 -8.91 20.44
C GLN A 362 -7.80 -9.83 19.23
N ALA A 363 -8.64 -10.85 19.39
CA ALA A 363 -9.09 -11.71 18.31
C ALA A 363 -10.62 -11.76 18.26
N LEU A 364 -11.15 -11.86 17.05
CA LEU A 364 -12.55 -12.17 16.83
C LEU A 364 -12.73 -13.68 16.84
N VAL A 365 -13.76 -14.18 17.52
CA VAL A 365 -14.08 -15.60 17.59
C VAL A 365 -15.44 -15.82 16.96
N VAL A 366 -15.51 -16.75 16.00
CA VAL A 366 -16.70 -16.99 15.17
C VAL A 366 -16.95 -18.48 15.06
N PHE A 367 -18.20 -18.89 15.29
CA PHE A 367 -18.63 -20.26 15.01
C PHE A 367 -18.92 -20.44 13.53
N VAL A 368 -18.39 -21.51 12.96
CA VAL A 368 -18.60 -21.89 11.56
C VAL A 368 -18.90 -23.39 11.46
N PRO A 369 -19.53 -23.86 10.37
CA PRO A 369 -19.84 -25.27 10.24
C PRO A 369 -18.59 -26.10 9.92
N ASP A 370 -18.61 -27.36 10.35
CA ASP A 370 -17.49 -28.31 10.22
C ASP A 370 -17.12 -28.63 8.76
N ASP A 371 -18.03 -28.45 7.79
CA ASP A 371 -17.73 -28.67 6.37
C ASP A 371 -16.65 -27.71 5.84
N LEU A 372 -16.47 -26.54 6.46
CA LEU A 372 -15.41 -25.60 6.12
C LEU A 372 -14.01 -26.05 6.57
N LEU A 373 -13.90 -27.08 7.43
CA LEU A 373 -12.60 -27.71 7.74
C LEU A 373 -11.96 -28.36 6.51
N GLU A 374 -12.76 -28.78 5.53
CA GLU A 374 -12.25 -29.37 4.29
C GLU A 374 -11.62 -28.32 3.35
N ASN A 375 -11.88 -27.03 3.59
CA ASN A 375 -11.39 -25.91 2.79
C ASN A 375 -10.81 -24.78 3.67
N LEU A 376 -9.79 -25.11 4.45
CA LEU A 376 -9.10 -24.15 5.32
C LEU A 376 -8.50 -22.97 4.54
N GLU A 377 -7.99 -23.17 3.33
CA GLU A 377 -7.44 -22.08 2.51
C GLU A 377 -8.50 -21.04 2.13
N GLY A 378 -9.75 -21.48 1.97
CA GLY A 378 -10.90 -20.61 1.77
C GLY A 378 -11.15 -19.65 2.93
N LEU A 379 -10.74 -20.00 4.15
CA LEU A 379 -10.84 -19.15 5.34
C LEU A 379 -9.91 -17.95 5.30
N THR A 380 -8.85 -17.97 4.48
CA THR A 380 -7.91 -16.84 4.35
C THR A 380 -8.03 -16.11 3.02
N ARG A 381 -8.93 -16.57 2.13
CA ARG A 381 -9.03 -16.07 0.76
C ARG A 381 -9.87 -14.80 0.69
N TRP A 382 -9.28 -13.65 1.01
CA TRP A 382 -9.87 -12.32 0.83
C TRP A 382 -8.84 -11.19 0.92
N ASP A 383 -9.07 -10.10 0.18
CA ASP A 383 -8.09 -9.03 -0.05
C ASP A 383 -8.25 -7.78 0.84
N GLY A 384 -9.20 -7.73 1.78
CA GLY A 384 -9.34 -6.60 2.71
C GLY A 384 -10.69 -6.45 3.40
N LEU A 385 -10.96 -5.31 4.03
CA LEU A 385 -12.26 -5.04 4.65
C LEU A 385 -13.31 -4.61 3.62
N ASP A 386 -14.46 -5.27 3.59
CA ASP A 386 -15.54 -4.94 2.64
C ASP A 386 -16.81 -4.45 3.36
N CYS A 387 -17.55 -3.55 2.69
CA CYS A 387 -18.77 -2.94 3.20
C CYS A 387 -19.86 -2.83 2.13
N TYR A 388 -20.91 -3.64 2.28
CA TYR A 388 -21.99 -3.77 1.29
C TYR A 388 -23.37 -3.87 1.95
N PHE A 389 -24.41 -3.72 1.14
CA PHE A 389 -25.79 -3.95 1.56
C PHE A 389 -26.18 -5.41 1.30
N ARG A 390 -26.66 -6.11 2.34
CA ARG A 390 -27.35 -7.40 2.20
C ARG A 390 -28.84 -7.14 2.03
N LYS A 391 -29.41 -7.55 0.90
CA LYS A 391 -30.85 -7.45 0.63
C LYS A 391 -31.52 -8.82 0.73
N TYR A 392 -32.43 -8.97 1.68
CA TYR A 392 -33.17 -10.21 1.91
C TYR A 392 -34.34 -10.31 0.93
N GLY A 393 -34.38 -11.36 0.11
CA GLY A 393 -35.41 -11.53 -0.91
C GLY A 393 -36.83 -11.74 -0.34
N SER A 394 -36.94 -12.25 0.88
CA SER A 394 -38.22 -12.61 1.51
C SER A 394 -39.02 -11.41 2.06
N ASP A 395 -38.34 -10.40 2.60
CA ASP A 395 -38.98 -9.23 3.23
C ASP A 395 -38.49 -7.88 2.67
N GLY A 396 -37.57 -7.89 1.70
CA GLY A 396 -37.02 -6.69 1.08
C GLY A 396 -36.11 -5.87 2.00
N ARG A 397 -35.79 -6.35 3.20
CA ARG A 397 -34.93 -5.66 4.17
C ARG A 397 -33.53 -5.51 3.60
N SER A 398 -32.94 -4.33 3.78
CA SER A 398 -31.55 -4.05 3.44
C SER A 398 -30.77 -3.77 4.72
N VAL A 399 -29.70 -4.52 4.96
CA VAL A 399 -28.83 -4.36 6.13
C VAL A 399 -27.41 -4.05 5.66
N LEU A 400 -26.87 -2.94 6.12
CA LEU A 400 -25.47 -2.59 5.86
C LEU A 400 -24.56 -3.51 6.69
N SER A 401 -23.62 -4.16 6.01
CA SER A 401 -22.79 -5.20 6.58
C SER A 401 -21.31 -4.89 6.38
N LEU A 402 -20.48 -5.42 7.26
CA LEU A 402 -19.03 -5.44 7.15
C LEU A 402 -18.56 -6.88 7.07
N ALA A 403 -17.61 -7.15 6.17
CA ALA A 403 -17.03 -8.48 6.00
C ALA A 403 -15.51 -8.40 6.07
N ILE A 404 -14.93 -9.19 6.98
CA ILE A 404 -13.48 -9.38 7.08
C ILE A 404 -13.03 -10.48 6.09
N SER A 405 -13.95 -11.35 5.68
CA SER A 405 -13.69 -12.46 4.76
C SER A 405 -14.92 -12.81 3.93
N ARG A 406 -14.75 -13.64 2.89
CA ARG A 406 -15.88 -14.20 2.12
C ARG A 406 -16.81 -15.11 2.92
N LEU A 407 -16.36 -15.60 4.08
CA LEU A 407 -17.07 -16.62 4.85
C LEU A 407 -17.81 -16.07 6.07
N PHE A 408 -17.52 -14.82 6.43
CA PHE A 408 -18.11 -14.18 7.59
C PHE A 408 -18.38 -12.69 7.34
N CYS A 409 -19.61 -12.27 7.63
CA CYS A 409 -19.95 -10.86 7.72
C CYS A 409 -20.87 -10.57 8.92
N CYS A 410 -20.79 -9.32 9.37
CA CYS A 410 -21.52 -8.82 10.52
C CYS A 410 -22.27 -7.54 10.19
N ASP A 411 -23.27 -7.21 11.00
CA ASP A 411 -23.92 -5.91 10.92
C ASP A 411 -22.90 -4.81 11.16
N HIS A 412 -22.92 -3.79 10.29
CA HIS A 412 -21.94 -2.69 10.36
C HIS A 412 -21.91 -2.05 11.76
N LYS A 413 -23.06 -1.87 12.40
CA LYS A 413 -23.14 -1.22 13.72
C LYS A 413 -22.45 -2.04 14.83
N ALA A 414 -22.42 -3.36 14.71
CA ALA A 414 -21.80 -4.23 15.70
C ALA A 414 -20.29 -4.34 15.49
N LEU A 415 -19.85 -4.54 14.23
CA LEU A 415 -18.43 -4.76 13.93
C LEU A 415 -17.62 -3.47 13.79
N TRP A 416 -18.18 -2.40 13.22
CA TRP A 416 -17.45 -1.16 12.91
C TRP A 416 -16.68 -0.58 14.09
N PRO A 417 -17.26 -0.43 15.31
CA PRO A 417 -16.52 0.15 16.43
C PRO A 417 -15.31 -0.69 16.85
N LEU A 418 -15.37 -2.01 16.63
CA LEU A 418 -14.31 -2.95 17.00
C LEU A 418 -13.16 -2.94 16.00
N MET A 419 -13.43 -2.55 14.74
CA MET A 419 -12.39 -2.50 13.71
C MET A 419 -11.24 -1.55 14.04
N PHE A 420 -11.46 -0.60 14.95
CA PHE A 420 -10.45 0.34 15.42
C PHE A 420 -9.46 -0.26 16.45
N GLU A 421 -9.72 -1.47 16.94
CA GLU A 421 -8.84 -2.15 17.90
C GLU A 421 -7.63 -2.81 17.21
N TRP A 422 -7.83 -3.29 15.97
CA TRP A 422 -6.80 -3.94 15.19
C TRP A 422 -5.94 -2.96 14.40
N ARG A 423 -4.69 -3.33 14.12
CA ARG A 423 -3.70 -2.44 13.50
C ARG A 423 -3.30 -2.87 12.09
N ARG A 424 -2.96 -4.14 11.93
CA ARG A 424 -2.32 -4.72 10.73
C ARG A 424 -2.98 -6.00 10.25
N ARG A 425 -3.71 -6.66 11.13
CA ARG A 425 -4.40 -7.92 10.83
C ARG A 425 -5.66 -7.99 11.66
N VAL A 426 -6.65 -8.73 11.17
CA VAL A 426 -7.78 -9.14 12.01
C VAL A 426 -7.63 -10.63 12.28
N PRO A 427 -7.18 -11.02 13.48
CA PRO A 427 -7.15 -12.41 13.88
C PRO A 427 -8.58 -12.91 14.08
N VAL A 428 -8.97 -13.93 13.32
CA VAL A 428 -10.28 -14.57 13.44
C VAL A 428 -10.07 -16.03 13.82
N VAL A 429 -10.57 -16.42 14.99
CA VAL A 429 -10.61 -17.80 15.47
C VAL A 429 -11.95 -18.41 15.08
N TYR A 430 -11.92 -19.29 14.09
CA TYR A 430 -13.03 -20.12 13.67
C TYR A 430 -13.17 -21.32 14.62
N ILE A 431 -14.30 -21.40 15.33
CA ILE A 431 -14.64 -22.52 16.20
C ILE A 431 -15.49 -23.52 15.42
N PHE A 432 -15.00 -24.76 15.41
CA PHE A 432 -15.68 -25.97 14.95
C PHE A 432 -16.09 -26.83 16.15
N ASP A 433 -16.83 -27.91 15.91
CA ASP A 433 -17.32 -28.77 17.00
C ASP A 433 -16.16 -29.35 17.83
N ALA A 434 -15.11 -29.84 17.16
CA ALA A 434 -13.95 -30.47 17.83
C ALA A 434 -12.64 -29.69 17.70
N LYS A 435 -12.57 -28.68 16.82
CA LYS A 435 -11.32 -27.99 16.45
C LYS A 435 -11.46 -26.48 16.50
N ALA A 436 -10.34 -25.79 16.47
CA ALA A 436 -10.30 -24.36 16.21
C ALA A 436 -9.26 -24.04 15.13
N ALA A 437 -9.54 -23.04 14.30
CA ALA A 437 -8.57 -22.52 13.35
C ALA A 437 -8.46 -21.00 13.49
N MET A 438 -7.24 -20.49 13.65
CA MET A 438 -6.96 -19.06 13.64
C MET A 438 -6.52 -18.65 12.23
N ALA A 439 -7.30 -17.77 11.61
CA ALA A 439 -6.93 -17.08 10.38
C ALA A 439 -6.48 -15.65 10.68
N LEU A 440 -5.41 -15.22 10.04
CA LEU A 440 -4.88 -13.87 10.14
C LEU A 440 -5.24 -13.11 8.87
N HIS A 441 -6.38 -12.42 8.89
CA HIS A 441 -6.87 -11.68 7.72
C HIS A 441 -6.05 -10.42 7.49
N LYS A 442 -5.75 -10.14 6.22
CA LYS A 442 -5.09 -8.89 5.80
C LYS A 442 -5.99 -7.72 6.21
N PHE A 443 -5.40 -6.73 6.87
CA PHE A 443 -6.12 -5.53 7.29
C PHE A 443 -5.16 -4.36 7.46
N ASN A 444 -5.48 -3.22 6.89
CA ASN A 444 -4.72 -2.00 7.08
C ASN A 444 -5.59 -0.97 7.79
N HIS A 445 -5.34 -0.74 9.09
CA HIS A 445 -6.18 0.13 9.90
C HIS A 445 -6.45 1.50 9.26
N PHE A 446 -5.42 2.12 8.66
CA PHE A 446 -5.59 3.45 8.09
C PHE A 446 -6.28 3.44 6.74
N VAL A 447 -5.95 2.46 5.89
CA VAL A 447 -6.46 2.42 4.52
C VAL A 447 -7.85 1.81 4.45
N ASP A 448 -8.05 0.66 5.08
CA ASP A 448 -9.31 -0.08 5.02
C ASP A 448 -10.46 0.67 5.70
N LEU A 449 -10.21 1.24 6.89
CA LEU A 449 -11.22 2.05 7.58
C LEU A 449 -11.57 3.30 6.77
N LEU A 450 -10.57 3.97 6.20
CA LEU A 450 -10.81 5.15 5.37
C LEU A 450 -11.59 4.79 4.09
N ASN A 451 -11.30 3.66 3.47
CA ASN A 451 -12.01 3.18 2.28
C ASN A 451 -13.49 2.91 2.57
N VAL A 452 -13.79 2.25 3.68
CA VAL A 452 -15.18 2.05 4.12
C VAL A 452 -15.87 3.39 4.39
N HIS A 453 -15.21 4.30 5.10
CA HIS A 453 -15.76 5.61 5.45
C HIS A 453 -16.02 6.49 4.22
N LYS A 454 -15.09 6.54 3.26
CA LYS A 454 -15.19 7.38 2.05
C LYS A 454 -16.17 6.83 1.02
N THR A 455 -16.40 5.51 1.01
CA THR A 455 -17.32 4.89 0.06
C THR A 455 -18.76 5.26 0.40
N SER A 456 -19.32 6.20 -0.36
CA SER A 456 -20.72 6.62 -0.26
C SER A 456 -21.67 5.43 -0.38
N HIS A 457 -22.74 5.42 0.41
CA HIS A 457 -23.77 4.37 0.38
C HIS A 457 -24.31 4.08 -1.03
N ARG A 458 -24.38 5.09 -1.91
CA ARG A 458 -24.89 4.91 -3.28
C ARG A 458 -23.97 4.10 -4.20
N HIS A 459 -22.69 3.98 -3.85
CA HIS A 459 -21.68 3.22 -4.61
C HIS A 459 -21.34 1.90 -3.92
N ARG A 460 -22.00 1.55 -2.81
CA ARG A 460 -21.78 0.27 -2.14
C ARG A 460 -22.54 -0.82 -2.86
N ASP A 461 -21.89 -1.95 -3.02
CA ASP A 461 -22.50 -3.12 -3.64
C ASP A 461 -23.73 -3.57 -2.84
N THR A 462 -24.68 -4.15 -3.57
CA THR A 462 -25.85 -4.79 -2.96
C THR A 462 -25.84 -6.26 -3.33
N VAL A 463 -25.70 -7.09 -2.31
CA VAL A 463 -25.72 -8.54 -2.46
C VAL A 463 -27.11 -9.06 -2.10
N VAL A 464 -27.72 -9.79 -3.03
CA VAL A 464 -29.04 -10.39 -2.82
C VAL A 464 -28.88 -11.73 -2.12
N VAL A 465 -29.55 -11.84 -0.98
CA VAL A 465 -29.63 -13.03 -0.15
C VAL A 465 -30.83 -13.85 -0.61
N THR A 466 -30.57 -14.96 -1.32
CA THR A 466 -31.62 -15.77 -1.98
C THR A 466 -32.16 -16.89 -1.12
N GLU A 467 -31.34 -17.46 -0.25
CA GLU A 467 -31.72 -18.50 0.68
C GLU A 467 -31.11 -18.18 2.05
N VAL A 468 -31.96 -18.00 3.06
CA VAL A 468 -31.53 -17.96 4.46
C VAL A 468 -31.80 -19.34 5.02
N GLN A 469 -30.78 -20.18 5.05
CA GLN A 469 -30.87 -21.42 5.84
C GLN A 469 -30.69 -21.01 7.30
N CYS A 470 -31.79 -20.60 7.94
CA CYS A 470 -31.87 -20.60 9.39
C CYS A 470 -31.95 -22.07 9.82
N SER A 471 -30.80 -22.69 10.08
CA SER A 471 -30.84 -23.89 10.91
C SER A 471 -31.30 -23.44 12.29
N THR A 472 -32.21 -24.18 12.92
CA THR A 472 -32.71 -23.87 14.27
C THR A 472 -31.61 -23.87 15.34
N ASP A 473 -30.37 -24.23 14.98
CA ASP A 473 -29.23 -24.44 15.88
C ASP A 473 -27.91 -23.73 15.45
N ALA A 474 -27.87 -22.82 14.47
CA ALA A 474 -26.63 -22.10 14.09
C ALA A 474 -26.87 -20.75 13.36
N ALA A 475 -25.81 -19.93 13.25
CA ALA A 475 -25.74 -18.71 12.44
C ALA A 475 -26.48 -18.84 11.10
N ALA A 476 -27.13 -17.76 10.66
CA ALA A 476 -27.80 -17.75 9.37
C ALA A 476 -26.75 -17.89 8.26
N HIS A 477 -26.84 -18.98 7.49
CA HIS A 477 -26.04 -19.13 6.28
C HIS A 477 -26.79 -18.57 5.09
N VAL A 478 -26.06 -17.79 4.29
CA VAL A 478 -26.60 -17.16 3.11
C VAL A 478 -25.81 -17.58 1.88
N VAL A 479 -26.53 -17.91 0.81
CA VAL A 479 -25.96 -18.02 -0.54
C VAL A 479 -26.07 -16.68 -1.24
N LEU A 480 -24.94 -16.18 -1.74
CA LEU A 480 -24.88 -14.92 -2.48
C LEU A 480 -25.04 -15.16 -3.98
N ASN A 481 -25.88 -14.36 -4.64
CA ASN A 481 -25.94 -14.27 -6.10
C ASN A 481 -25.35 -12.92 -6.55
N GLY A 482 -24.42 -12.93 -7.49
CA GLY A 482 -23.88 -11.71 -8.14
C GLY A 482 -22.37 -11.49 -8.07
N HIS A 483 -21.61 -12.35 -7.38
CA HIS A 483 -20.14 -12.42 -7.51
C HIS A 483 -19.74 -13.63 -8.37
N GLU A 484 -18.54 -13.62 -8.95
CA GLU A 484 -17.93 -14.74 -9.71
C GLU A 484 -17.93 -16.11 -8.97
N ASP A 485 -18.30 -16.14 -7.68
CA ASP A 485 -18.41 -17.29 -6.79
C ASP A 485 -19.87 -17.59 -6.37
N SER A 486 -20.81 -17.69 -7.32
CA SER A 486 -22.20 -18.09 -7.02
C SER A 486 -22.25 -19.49 -6.39
N GLY A 487 -22.69 -19.60 -5.13
CA GLY A 487 -22.91 -20.89 -4.45
C GLY A 487 -22.20 -21.09 -3.11
N ARG A 488 -21.40 -20.13 -2.62
CA ARG A 488 -20.73 -20.26 -1.30
C ARG A 488 -21.63 -19.84 -0.14
N ARG A 489 -21.51 -20.55 0.98
CA ARG A 489 -22.17 -20.25 2.26
C ARG A 489 -21.42 -19.15 3.01
N LEU A 490 -22.09 -18.04 3.27
CA LEU A 490 -21.62 -16.94 4.11
C LEU A 490 -22.26 -17.05 5.50
N SER A 491 -21.46 -17.02 6.57
CA SER A 491 -21.95 -16.96 7.95
C SER A 491 -22.31 -15.52 8.31
N VAL A 492 -23.59 -15.27 8.60
CA VAL A 492 -24.10 -13.96 9.01
C VAL A 492 -24.22 -13.93 10.53
N ILE A 493 -23.42 -13.08 11.18
CA ILE A 493 -23.51 -12.84 12.63
C ILE A 493 -24.08 -11.44 12.87
N PRO A 494 -25.28 -11.32 13.44
CA PRO A 494 -25.90 -10.01 13.68
C PRO A 494 -25.21 -9.18 14.77
N ASP A 495 -24.53 -9.80 15.73
CA ASP A 495 -23.99 -9.11 16.90
C ASP A 495 -22.65 -9.69 17.40
N ILE A 496 -21.87 -8.86 18.09
CA ILE A 496 -20.58 -9.24 18.68
C ILE A 496 -20.58 -8.95 20.18
N SER A 497 -20.40 -9.98 20.99
CA SER A 497 -20.22 -9.86 22.43
C SER A 497 -18.77 -9.53 22.78
N ASP A 498 -18.56 -8.41 23.45
CA ASP A 498 -17.24 -8.00 23.95
C ASP A 498 -16.95 -8.67 25.30
N LEU A 499 -15.97 -9.59 25.32
CA LEU A 499 -15.55 -10.33 26.52
C LEU A 499 -14.22 -9.83 27.09
N ARG A 500 -13.69 -8.71 26.59
CA ARG A 500 -12.39 -8.17 27.03
C ARG A 500 -12.42 -7.67 28.46
N SER A 501 -11.26 -7.72 29.10
CA SER A 501 -11.05 -7.04 30.38
C SER A 501 -10.90 -5.51 30.14
N ARG A 502 -11.90 -4.70 30.53
CA ARG A 502 -11.90 -3.26 30.25
C ARG A 502 -10.69 -2.55 30.89
N MET A 503 -9.95 -1.76 30.10
CA MET A 503 -8.92 -0.82 30.58
C MET A 503 -9.46 0.60 30.81
N ARG A 504 -8.65 1.42 31.52
CA ARG A 504 -8.93 2.68 32.24
C ARG A 504 -9.60 3.82 31.45
N THR A 505 -10.11 4.81 32.21
CA THR A 505 -11.04 5.87 31.83
C THR A 505 -10.42 7.24 31.48
N ASP A 506 -9.10 7.36 31.31
CA ASP A 506 -8.46 8.60 30.85
C ASP A 506 -7.39 8.31 29.79
N THR A 507 -7.57 8.80 28.56
CA THR A 507 -6.69 8.53 27.40
C THR A 507 -5.86 9.78 27.00
N LEU A 508 -4.67 9.60 26.40
CA LEU A 508 -3.89 10.66 25.73
C LEU A 508 -4.74 11.36 24.67
N SER A 509 -5.56 10.59 23.95
CA SER A 509 -6.46 11.12 22.92
C SER A 509 -7.49 12.08 23.52
N GLU A 510 -8.16 11.72 24.61
CA GLU A 510 -9.10 12.61 25.30
C GLU A 510 -8.43 13.87 25.85
N THR A 511 -7.21 13.75 26.40
CA THR A 511 -6.43 14.90 26.86
C THR A 511 -6.09 15.84 25.70
N PHE A 512 -5.64 15.30 24.56
CA PHE A 512 -5.34 16.09 23.38
C PHE A 512 -6.56 16.80 22.80
N HIS A 513 -7.71 16.11 22.72
CA HIS A 513 -8.96 16.71 22.25
C HIS A 513 -9.47 17.81 23.19
N ARG A 514 -9.37 17.60 24.51
CA ARG A 514 -9.69 18.63 25.50
C ARG A 514 -8.81 19.86 25.35
N ASP A 515 -7.52 19.67 25.12
CA ASP A 515 -6.57 20.77 25.03
C ASP A 515 -6.67 21.50 23.66
N HIS A 516 -7.12 20.81 22.61
CA HIS A 516 -7.19 21.32 21.23
C HIS A 516 -8.54 21.04 20.53
N PRO A 517 -9.67 21.58 21.05
CA PRO A 517 -11.02 21.26 20.54
C PRO A 517 -11.22 21.60 19.06
N GLN A 518 -10.48 22.58 18.53
CA GLN A 518 -10.49 22.96 17.12
C GLN A 518 -9.97 21.87 16.14
N LEU A 519 -9.35 20.80 16.64
CA LEU A 519 -8.78 19.71 15.82
C LEU A 519 -9.68 18.47 15.72
N GLU A 520 -10.83 18.43 16.39
CA GLU A 520 -11.76 17.28 16.38
C GLU A 520 -12.16 16.84 14.95
N GLY A 521 -12.33 17.77 14.01
CA GLY A 521 -12.72 17.43 12.64
C GLY A 521 -11.66 16.74 11.77
N ARG A 522 -10.39 16.67 12.22
CA ARG A 522 -9.30 15.98 11.50
C ARG A 522 -8.75 14.75 12.23
N VAL A 523 -9.09 14.60 13.51
CA VAL A 523 -8.48 13.62 14.43
C VAL A 523 -9.50 12.54 14.85
N SER A 524 -10.80 12.80 14.68
CA SER A 524 -11.87 11.83 14.81
C SER A 524 -12.32 11.36 13.42
N PHE A 525 -11.73 10.29 12.95
CA PHE A 525 -12.34 9.41 11.94
C PHE A 525 -12.95 8.21 12.65
#